data_AF-A0A7Y8LMB8-F1
#
_entry.id   AF-A0A7Y8LMB8-F1
#
_cell.length_a   1.000
_cell.length_b   1.000
_cell.length_c   1.000
_cell.angle_alpha   90.00
_cell.angle_beta   90.00
_cell.angle_gamma   90.00
#
_symmetry.space_group_name_H-M   'P 1'
#
loop_
_entity.id
_entity.type
_entity.pdbx_description
1 polymer ?
#
loop_
_entity_poly.entity_id
_entity_poly.type
_entity_poly.pdbx_seq_one_letter_code
_entity_poly.pdbx_strand_id
1 'polypeptide(L)'
;MKFVNLKIKLDNLYNTYKKKYSSNDPVWLVHRFSSEKDIEIAGLLASSYSYGKVEVINKFLNQLFTRIGNKPYEFTANFTKRKDNKFLADLNYRFNTGDNLA
;
A
#
# COMPACT_ATOMS: atom_id res chain seq x y z
N MET A 1 -28.42 -6.26 21.64
CA MET A 1 -27.92 -5.17 22.52
C MET A 1 -26.39 -5.23 22.79
N LYS A 2 -25.80 -6.38 23.20
CA LYS A 2 -24.34 -6.50 23.45
C LYS A 2 -23.43 -6.12 22.26
N PHE A 3 -23.78 -6.53 21.04
CA PHE A 3 -22.98 -6.25 19.83
C PHE A 3 -22.94 -4.77 19.44
N VAL A 4 -24.03 -4.03 19.66
CA VAL A 4 -24.09 -2.59 19.37
C VAL A 4 -23.12 -1.81 20.27
N ASN A 5 -23.03 -2.18 21.55
CA ASN A 5 -22.10 -1.56 22.48
C ASN A 5 -20.63 -1.86 22.10
N LEU A 6 -20.33 -3.08 21.64
CA LEU A 6 -18.99 -3.44 21.17
C LEU A 6 -18.60 -2.66 19.92
N LYS A 7 -19.48 -2.59 18.91
CA LYS A 7 -19.22 -1.83 17.68
C LYS A 7 -18.89 -0.37 17.99
N ILE A 8 -19.70 0.27 18.82
CA ILE A 8 -19.48 1.68 19.21
C ILE A 8 -18.12 1.86 19.91
N LYS A 9 -17.75 0.93 20.81
CA LYS A 9 -16.44 0.99 21.48
C LYS A 9 -15.28 0.84 20.50
N LEU A 10 -15.36 -0.12 19.57
CA LEU A 10 -14.33 -0.33 18.56
C LEU A 10 -14.22 0.85 17.60
N ASP A 11 -15.35 1.40 17.15
CA ASP A 11 -15.40 2.58 16.29
C ASP A 11 -14.78 3.79 17.00
N ASN A 12 -15.03 3.97 18.29
CA ASN A 12 -14.43 5.05 19.08
C ASN A 12 -12.91 4.89 19.22
N LEU A 13 -12.42 3.67 19.50
CA LEU A 13 -10.99 3.38 19.55
C LEU A 13 -10.35 3.64 18.19
N TYR A 14 -10.97 3.16 17.10
CA TYR A 14 -10.51 3.41 15.75
C TYR A 14 -10.42 4.91 15.47
N ASN A 15 -11.48 5.68 15.69
CA ASN A 15 -11.50 7.12 15.43
C ASN A 15 -10.47 7.90 16.28
N THR A 16 -10.22 7.45 17.51
CA THR A 16 -9.23 8.07 18.42
C THR A 16 -7.81 7.86 17.93
N TYR A 17 -7.48 6.66 17.46
CA TYR A 17 -6.10 6.28 17.17
C TYR A 17 -5.74 6.33 15.68
N LYS A 18 -6.73 6.31 14.78
CA LYS A 18 -6.57 6.30 13.32
C LYS A 18 -5.55 7.33 12.83
N LYS A 19 -5.70 8.61 13.21
CA LYS A 19 -4.82 9.71 12.78
C LYS A 19 -3.45 9.71 13.45
N LYS A 20 -3.38 9.21 14.69
CA LYS A 20 -2.15 9.25 15.50
C LYS A 20 -1.10 8.26 15.00
N TYR A 21 -1.52 7.17 14.37
CA TYR A 21 -0.62 6.11 13.89
C TYR A 21 -0.57 5.99 12.37
N SER A 22 -1.21 6.91 11.65
CA SER A 22 -1.21 6.97 10.18
C SER A 22 0.18 6.96 9.56
N SER A 23 1.15 7.62 10.19
CA SER A 23 2.54 7.66 9.72
C SER A 23 3.31 6.37 9.99
N ASN A 24 2.83 5.57 10.94
CA ASN A 24 3.52 4.41 11.48
C ASN A 24 3.00 3.08 10.92
N ASP A 25 2.03 3.13 10.01
CA ASP A 25 1.48 1.94 9.34
C ASP A 25 1.57 2.10 7.81
N PRO A 26 2.30 1.22 7.11
CA PRO A 26 2.34 1.19 5.65
C PRO A 26 0.97 1.06 4.98
N VAL A 27 0.02 0.40 5.63
CA VAL A 27 -1.35 0.25 5.12
C VAL A 27 -2.02 1.62 4.97
N TRP A 28 -1.60 2.64 5.72
CA TRP A 28 -2.16 3.98 5.59
C TRP A 28 -1.97 4.58 4.18
N LEU A 29 -0.95 4.16 3.43
CA LEU A 29 -0.70 4.65 2.07
C LEU A 29 -1.87 4.39 1.12
N VAL A 30 -2.73 3.39 1.39
CA VAL A 30 -3.90 3.10 0.55
C VAL A 30 -4.91 4.24 0.56
N HIS A 31 -4.99 5.00 1.66
CA HIS A 31 -5.94 6.11 1.80
C HIS A 31 -5.61 7.31 0.90
N ARG A 32 -4.48 7.28 0.19
CA ARG A 32 -4.17 8.30 -0.82
C ARG A 32 -4.95 8.09 -2.13
N PHE A 33 -5.50 6.90 -2.35
CA PHE A 33 -6.28 6.56 -3.53
C PHE A 33 -7.77 6.71 -3.22
N SER A 34 -8.55 7.15 -4.22
CA SER A 34 -10.02 7.30 -4.09
C SER A 34 -10.81 6.20 -4.81
N SER A 35 -10.18 5.53 -5.77
CA SER A 35 -10.75 4.39 -6.49
C SER A 35 -10.63 3.12 -5.64
N GLU A 36 -11.75 2.42 -5.42
CA GLU A 36 -11.75 1.14 -4.68
C GLU A 36 -10.76 0.15 -5.28
N LYS A 37 -10.68 0.08 -6.61
CA LYS A 37 -9.73 -0.82 -7.29
C LYS A 37 -8.28 -0.46 -7.00
N ASP A 38 -7.96 0.83 -6.94
CA ASP A 38 -6.60 1.28 -6.61
C ASP A 38 -6.29 1.04 -5.13
N ILE A 39 -7.27 1.22 -4.25
CA ILE A 39 -7.14 0.91 -2.81
C ILE A 39 -6.84 -0.57 -2.61
N GLU A 40 -7.55 -1.48 -3.28
CA GLU A 40 -7.34 -2.92 -3.18
C GLU A 40 -5.94 -3.34 -3.65
N ILE A 41 -5.52 -2.89 -4.85
CA ILE A 41 -4.20 -3.24 -5.38
C ILE A 41 -3.08 -2.60 -4.55
N ALA A 42 -3.26 -1.35 -4.10
CA ALA A 42 -2.30 -0.71 -3.21
C ALA A 42 -2.20 -1.43 -1.87
N GLY A 43 -3.32 -1.90 -1.31
CA GLY A 43 -3.36 -2.64 -0.05
C GLY A 43 -2.67 -3.99 -0.17
N LEU A 44 -2.91 -4.72 -1.26
CA LEU A 44 -2.21 -5.95 -1.56
C LEU A 44 -0.69 -5.71 -1.61
N LEU A 45 -0.22 -4.75 -2.42
CA LEU A 45 1.20 -4.42 -2.52
C LEU A 45 1.78 -3.97 -1.18
N ALA A 46 1.09 -3.09 -0.45
CA ALA A 46 1.54 -2.62 0.86
C ALA A 46 1.71 -3.79 1.83
N SER A 47 0.74 -4.70 1.89
CA SER A 47 0.79 -5.89 2.76
C SER A 47 1.95 -6.82 2.39
N SER A 48 2.19 -7.06 1.10
CA SER A 48 3.29 -7.89 0.61
C SER A 48 4.67 -7.35 1.00
N TYR A 49 4.83 -6.04 1.17
CA TYR A 49 6.11 -5.40 1.54
C TYR A 49 6.21 -4.96 3.01
N SER A 50 5.20 -5.26 3.84
CA SER A 50 5.13 -4.81 5.24
C SER A 50 6.01 -5.63 6.19
N TYR A 51 7.28 -5.86 5.83
CA TYR A 51 8.26 -6.59 6.64
C TYR A 51 9.54 -5.77 6.84
N GLY A 52 9.64 -5.11 8.00
CA GLY A 52 10.81 -4.32 8.36
C GLY A 52 10.48 -3.02 9.08
N LYS A 53 11.42 -2.06 9.06
CA LYS A 53 11.22 -0.71 9.58
C LYS A 53 10.19 0.04 8.74
N VAL A 54 9.19 0.61 9.40
CA VAL A 54 8.06 1.30 8.78
C VAL A 54 8.51 2.42 7.86
N GLU A 55 9.52 3.20 8.25
CA GLU A 55 10.02 4.32 7.44
C GLU A 55 10.59 3.84 6.11
N VAL A 56 11.26 2.68 6.11
CA VAL A 56 11.84 2.07 4.90
C VAL A 56 10.74 1.48 4.02
N ILE A 57 9.74 0.84 4.62
CA ILE A 57 8.56 0.34 3.90
C ILE A 57 7.84 1.51 3.20
N ASN A 58 7.55 2.57 3.95
CA ASN A 58 6.86 3.75 3.42
C ASN A 58 7.65 4.42 2.30
N LYS A 59 8.98 4.53 2.42
CA LYS A 59 9.84 5.07 1.37
C LYS A 59 9.74 4.23 0.09
N PHE A 60 9.84 2.91 0.23
CA PHE A 60 9.78 1.99 -0.91
C PHE A 60 8.41 2.00 -1.60
N LEU A 61 7.31 1.89 -0.83
CA LEU A 61 5.96 1.91 -1.39
C LEU A 61 5.65 3.24 -2.08
N ASN A 62 6.09 4.37 -1.51
CA ASN A 62 5.95 5.67 -2.18
C ASN A 62 6.70 5.71 -3.52
N GLN A 63 7.92 5.18 -3.57
CA GLN A 63 8.70 5.08 -4.79
C GLN A 63 8.00 4.20 -5.83
N LEU A 64 7.54 3.01 -5.43
CA LEU A 64 6.79 2.08 -6.28
C LEU A 64 5.53 2.75 -6.87
N PHE A 65 4.66 3.31 -6.00
CA PHE A 65 3.42 3.95 -6.44
C PHE A 65 3.66 5.15 -7.34
N THR A 66 4.71 5.94 -7.08
CA THR A 66 5.09 7.06 -7.95
C THR A 66 5.52 6.57 -9.34
N ARG A 67 6.32 5.49 -9.41
CA ARG A 67 6.82 4.96 -10.69
C ARG A 67 5.73 4.34 -11.56
N ILE A 68 4.70 3.76 -10.95
CA ILE A 68 3.52 3.24 -11.67
C ILE A 68 2.44 4.31 -11.89
N GLY A 69 2.78 5.59 -11.70
CA GLY A 69 1.91 6.73 -12.02
C GLY A 69 0.76 6.95 -11.04
N ASN A 70 0.85 6.44 -9.81
CA ASN A 70 -0.23 6.46 -8.80
C ASN A 70 -1.55 5.86 -9.30
N LYS A 71 -1.47 4.89 -10.22
CA LYS A 71 -2.60 4.13 -10.73
C LYS A 71 -2.33 2.62 -10.61
N PRO A 72 -2.21 2.10 -9.38
CA PRO A 72 -1.84 0.71 -9.14
C PRO A 72 -2.73 -0.29 -9.89
N TYR A 73 -4.05 -0.07 -9.94
CA TYR A 73 -4.95 -0.96 -10.68
C TYR A 73 -4.70 -0.91 -12.19
N GLU A 74 -4.67 0.28 -12.79
CA GLU A 74 -4.50 0.44 -14.23
C GLU A 74 -3.14 -0.11 -14.70
N PHE A 75 -2.08 0.12 -13.91
CA PHE A 75 -0.75 -0.40 -14.19
C PHE A 75 -0.74 -1.92 -14.14
N THR A 76 -1.23 -2.53 -13.06
CA THR A 76 -1.24 -3.99 -12.90
C THR A 76 -2.12 -4.67 -13.96
N ALA A 77 -3.29 -4.12 -14.28
CA ALA A 77 -4.22 -4.71 -15.25
C ALA A 77 -3.68 -4.69 -16.68
N ASN A 78 -2.88 -3.68 -17.04
CA ASN A 78 -2.34 -3.50 -18.39
C ASN A 78 -0.83 -3.77 -18.48
N PHE A 79 -0.25 -4.36 -17.44
CA PHE A 79 1.19 -4.56 -17.33
C PHE A 79 1.70 -5.48 -18.44
N THR A 80 2.75 -5.07 -19.12
CA THR A 80 3.50 -5.93 -20.04
C THR A 80 4.99 -5.83 -19.78
N LYS A 81 5.64 -6.98 -19.55
CA LYS A 81 7.09 -7.04 -19.26
C LYS A 81 7.94 -6.29 -20.30
N ARG A 82 7.57 -6.36 -21.58
CA ARG A 82 8.31 -5.67 -22.66
C ARG A 82 8.28 -4.13 -22.54
N LYS A 83 7.15 -3.54 -22.14
CA LYS A 83 6.96 -2.07 -22.14
C LYS A 83 7.25 -1.46 -20.77
N ASP A 84 6.87 -2.17 -19.72
CA ASP A 84 6.67 -1.59 -18.40
C ASP A 84 7.75 -1.98 -17.39
N ASN A 85 8.61 -2.96 -17.70
CA ASN A 85 9.69 -3.38 -16.80
C ASN A 85 10.64 -2.23 -16.44
N LYS A 86 10.81 -1.25 -17.34
CA LYS A 86 11.59 -0.03 -17.08
C LYS A 86 11.10 0.79 -15.88
N PHE A 87 9.81 0.70 -15.53
CA PHE A 87 9.26 1.39 -14.35
C PHE A 87 9.61 0.67 -13.05
N LEU A 88 9.90 -0.63 -13.12
CA LEU A 88 10.25 -1.46 -11.98
C LEU A 88 11.78 -1.66 -11.86
N ALA A 89 12.53 -1.40 -12.93
CA ALA A 89 13.99 -1.49 -12.96
C ALA A 89 14.63 -0.75 -11.77
N ASP A 90 15.65 -1.35 -11.16
CA ASP A 90 16.38 -0.82 -10.01
C ASP A 90 15.56 -0.63 -8.72
N LEU A 91 14.28 -1.05 -8.67
CA LEU A 91 13.58 -1.20 -7.40
C LEU A 91 14.23 -2.33 -6.61
N ASN A 92 14.59 -2.03 -5.37
CA ASN A 92 15.18 -3.00 -4.46
C ASN A 92 14.56 -2.81 -3.08
N TYR A 93 14.00 -3.89 -2.54
CA TYR A 93 13.51 -3.95 -1.18
C TYR A 93 13.90 -5.26 -0.53
N ARG A 94 15.00 -5.22 0.23
CA ARG A 94 15.55 -6.37 0.96
C ARG A 94 15.84 -7.55 0.03
N PHE A 95 14.94 -8.53 -0.02
CA PHE A 95 15.06 -9.75 -0.81
C PHE A 95 14.33 -9.68 -2.16
N ASN A 96 13.57 -8.60 -2.41
CA ASN A 96 12.81 -8.42 -3.63
C ASN A 96 13.47 -7.36 -4.52
N THR A 97 13.66 -7.68 -5.79
CA THR A 97 14.11 -6.78 -6.84
C THR A 97 12.96 -6.43 -7.78
N GLY A 98 13.17 -5.46 -8.67
CA GLY A 98 12.22 -5.10 -9.73
C GLY A 98 11.76 -6.29 -10.58
N ASP A 99 12.65 -7.26 -10.81
CA ASP A 99 12.33 -8.47 -11.58
C ASP A 99 11.35 -9.39 -10.85
N ASN A 100 11.30 -9.37 -9.52
CA ASN A 100 10.30 -10.12 -8.75
C ASN A 100 8.90 -9.47 -8.82
N LEU A 101 8.81 -8.19 -9.19
CA LEU A 101 7.55 -7.47 -9.36
C LEU A 101 6.99 -7.57 -10.80
N ALA A 102 7.83 -7.97 -11.77
CA ALA A 102 7.59 -7.86 -13.21
C ALA A 102 7.18 -9.17 -13.90
#